data_AF-A0A6M1ZSS2-F1
#
_entry.id   AF-A0A6M1ZSS2-F1
#
_cell.length_a   1.000
_cell.length_b   1.000
_cell.length_c   1.000
_cell.angle_alpha   90.00
_cell.angle_beta   90.00
_cell.angle_gamma   90.00
#
_symmetry.space_group_name_H-M   'P 1'
#
loop_
_entity.id
_entity.type
_entity.pdbx_description
1 polymer ?
#
loop_
_entity_poly.entity_id
_entity_poly.type
_entity_poly.pdbx_seq_one_letter_code
_entity_poly.pdbx_strand_id
1 'polypeptide(L)'
;LYCFSDRERDSAITTLGEKAEITRIKGLGEISPKECKPFRGEKMRLQPVRVDAFSDIKPTLEFYMGKNTPKRKQFIMDNLQYDG
;
A
#
# COMPACT_ATOMS: atom_id res chain seq x y z
N LEU A 1 -15.87 9.80 -2.62
CA LEU A 1 -14.71 9.64 -3.52
C LEU A 1 -13.62 8.90 -2.74
N TYR A 2 -13.03 7.84 -3.29
CA TYR A 2 -11.94 7.09 -2.63
C TYR A 2 -10.60 7.52 -3.20
N CYS A 3 -9.61 7.75 -2.33
CA CYS A 3 -8.27 8.18 -2.67
C CYS A 3 -7.25 7.18 -2.11
N PHE A 4 -6.24 6.83 -2.90
CA PHE A 4 -5.20 5.84 -2.57
C PHE A 4 -3.81 6.47 -2.47
N SER A 5 -3.70 7.78 -2.64
CA SER A 5 -2.50 8.58 -2.39
C SER A 5 -2.86 9.96 -1.85
N ASP A 6 -1.90 10.63 -1.21
CA ASP A 6 -2.09 12.00 -0.74
C ASP A 6 -2.42 12.97 -1.88
N ARG A 7 -1.81 12.78 -3.06
CA ARG A 7 -2.10 13.59 -4.25
C ARG A 7 -3.56 13.48 -4.70
N GLU A 8 -4.08 12.26 -4.72
CA GLU A 8 -5.50 12.02 -5.06
C GLU A 8 -6.43 12.67 -4.01
N ARG A 9 -6.07 12.57 -2.73
CA ARG A 9 -6.82 13.21 -1.64
C ARG A 9 -6.86 14.72 -1.82
N ASP A 10 -5.72 15.36 -2.07
CA ASP A 10 -5.65 16.82 -2.15
C ASP A 10 -6.46 17.35 -3.33
N SER A 11 -6.38 16.68 -4.49
CA SER A 11 -7.21 16.99 -5.66
C SER A 11 -8.71 16.78 -5.38
N ALA A 12 -9.07 15.73 -4.65
CA ALA A 12 -10.44 15.45 -4.24
C ALA A 12 -11.01 16.54 -3.32
N ILE A 13 -10.22 17.01 -2.35
CA ILE A 13 -10.63 18.09 -1.42
C ILE A 13 -10.90 19.38 -2.20
N THR A 14 -10.00 19.76 -3.12
CA THR A 14 -10.21 20.94 -3.98
C THR A 14 -11.49 20.83 -4.80
N THR A 15 -11.84 19.63 -5.25
CA THR A 15 -13.05 19.38 -6.06
C THR A 15 -14.34 19.37 -5.23
N LEU A 16 -14.31 18.81 -4.01
CA LEU A 16 -15.48 18.67 -3.15
C LEU A 16 -15.79 19.94 -2.33
N GLY A 17 -14.80 20.81 -2.15
CA GLY A 17 -14.93 22.07 -1.42
C GLY A 17 -14.80 21.93 0.10
N GLU A 18 -14.92 23.06 0.80
CA GLU A 18 -14.59 23.20 2.23
C GLU A 18 -15.46 22.35 3.19
N LYS A 19 -16.62 21.89 2.73
CA LYS A 19 -17.54 21.04 3.53
C LYS A 19 -17.29 19.55 3.38
N ALA A 20 -16.22 19.15 2.68
CA ALA A 20 -15.89 17.74 2.48
C ALA A 20 -15.46 17.09 3.80
N GLU A 21 -16.19 16.07 4.23
CA GLU A 21 -15.80 15.22 5.35
C GLU A 21 -14.84 14.12 4.87
N ILE A 22 -13.73 13.94 5.60
CA ILE A 22 -12.68 12.99 5.25
C ILE A 22 -12.62 11.89 6.31
N THR A 23 -12.74 10.65 5.88
CA THR A 23 -12.52 9.48 6.74
C THR A 23 -11.29 8.71 6.26
N ARG A 24 -10.30 8.55 7.14
CA ARG A 24 -9.11 7.73 6.88
C ARG A 24 -9.36 6.31 7.35
N ILE A 25 -9.38 5.37 6.40
CA ILE A 25 -9.50 3.95 6.66
C ILE A 25 -8.13 3.39 7.08
N LYS A 26 -8.01 2.82 8.28
CA LYS A 26 -6.76 2.19 8.75
C LYS A 26 -6.68 0.69 8.44
N GLY A 27 -7.81 0.06 8.12
CA GLY A 27 -7.88 -1.33 7.74
C GLY A 27 -9.26 -1.70 7.19
N LEU A 28 -9.35 -2.87 6.55
CA LEU A 28 -10.59 -3.32 5.88
C LEU A 28 -11.77 -3.51 6.84
N GLY A 29 -11.52 -3.70 8.14
CA GLY A 29 -12.55 -3.84 9.16
C GLY A 29 -13.35 -2.55 9.45
N GLU A 30 -12.86 -1.39 9.02
CA GLU A 30 -13.56 -0.10 9.19
C GLU A 30 -14.58 0.16 8.06
N ILE A 31 -14.67 -0.73 7.07
CA ILE A 31 -15.56 -0.58 5.90
C ILE A 31 -16.70 -1.58 6.00
N SER A 32 -17.96 -1.13 5.86
CA SER A 32 -19.09 -2.06 5.84
C SER A 32 -19.07 -2.96 4.60
N PRO A 33 -19.70 -4.16 4.65
CA PRO A 33 -19.75 -5.05 3.48
C PRO A 33 -20.36 -4.41 2.22
N LYS A 34 -21.29 -3.45 2.38
CA LYS A 34 -21.90 -2.70 1.28
C LYS A 34 -20.94 -1.68 0.67
N GLU A 35 -20.17 -0.99 1.51
CA GLU A 35 -19.13 -0.05 1.09
C GLU A 35 -17.90 -0.75 0.53
N CYS A 36 -17.73 -2.05 0.80
CA CYS A 36 -16.66 -2.85 0.20
C CYS A 36 -16.89 -3.17 -1.28
N LYS A 37 -18.06 -2.86 -1.86
CA LYS A 37 -18.40 -3.19 -3.26
C LYS A 37 -17.45 -2.58 -4.30
N PRO A 38 -17.00 -1.31 -4.22
CA PRO A 38 -16.06 -0.74 -5.18
C PRO A 38 -14.69 -1.45 -5.20
N PHE A 39 -14.33 -2.14 -4.11
CA PHE A 39 -13.11 -2.95 -4.03
C PHE A 39 -13.32 -4.39 -4.54
N ARG A 40 -14.46 -4.72 -5.14
CA ARG A 40 -14.73 -6.05 -5.72
C ARG A 40 -15.29 -5.86 -7.13
N GLY A 41 -14.66 -6.47 -8.13
CA GLY A 41 -15.09 -6.40 -9.53
C GLY A 41 -14.28 -5.43 -10.38
N GLU A 42 -14.85 -4.95 -11.49
CA GLU A 42 -14.13 -4.23 -12.56
C GLU A 42 -13.47 -2.91 -12.14
N LYS A 43 -13.94 -2.28 -11.06
CA LYS A 43 -13.38 -1.03 -10.52
C LYS A 43 -12.22 -1.23 -9.55
N MET A 44 -11.82 -2.48 -9.32
CA MET A 44 -10.72 -2.83 -8.44
C MET A 44 -9.38 -2.44 -9.06
N ARG A 45 -8.56 -1.71 -8.30
CA ARG A 45 -7.19 -1.37 -8.70
C ARG A 45 -6.28 -2.56 -8.40
N LEU A 46 -6.08 -3.42 -9.40
CA LEU A 46 -5.22 -4.60 -9.31
C LEU A 46 -3.79 -4.25 -9.74
N GLN A 47 -2.82 -4.65 -8.92
CA GLN A 47 -1.41 -4.64 -9.32
C GLN A 47 -0.98 -6.09 -9.61
N PRO A 48 -0.78 -6.48 -10.87
CA PRO A 48 -0.34 -7.83 -11.20
C PRO A 48 1.10 -8.04 -10.71
N VAL A 49 1.33 -9.12 -9.98
CA VAL A 49 2.69 -9.52 -9.57
C VAL A 49 3.35 -10.23 -10.74
N ARG A 50 4.51 -9.73 -11.17
CA ARG A 50 5.35 -10.34 -12.22
C ARG A 50 6.71 -10.69 -11.64
N VAL A 51 7.29 -11.76 -12.15
CA VAL A 51 8.67 -12.16 -11.85
C VAL A 51 9.47 -11.99 -13.12
N ASP A 52 10.41 -11.05 -13.11
CA ASP A 52 11.26 -10.79 -14.27
C ASP A 52 12.42 -11.80 -14.36
N ALA A 53 12.98 -12.23 -13.21
CA ALA A 53 14.05 -13.22 -13.13
C ALA A 53 13.75 -14.28 -12.06
N PHE A 54 13.57 -15.53 -12.48
CA PHE A 54 13.31 -16.65 -11.55
C PHE A 54 14.47 -16.95 -10.60
N SER A 55 15.71 -16.67 -11.04
CA SER A 55 16.92 -16.82 -10.21
C SER A 55 16.85 -16.00 -8.92
N ASP A 56 16.13 -14.89 -8.95
CA ASP A 56 16.15 -13.91 -7.87
C ASP A 56 15.08 -14.21 -6.80
N ILE A 57 14.10 -15.08 -7.10
CA ILE A 57 13.01 -15.43 -6.17
C ILE A 57 13.58 -16.02 -4.88
N LYS A 58 14.36 -17.09 -4.99
CA LYS A 58 14.91 -17.83 -3.83
C LYS A 58 15.77 -16.92 -2.94
N PRO A 59 16.80 -16.22 -3.45
CA PRO A 59 17.62 -15.35 -2.60
C PRO A 59 16.81 -14.17 -2.01
N THR A 60 15.83 -13.63 -2.75
CA THR A 60 14.94 -12.58 -2.23
C THR A 60 14.12 -13.08 -1.05
N LEU A 61 13.46 -14.24 -1.19
CA LEU A 61 12.66 -14.83 -0.13
C LEU A 61 13.52 -15.22 1.09
N GLU A 62 14.68 -15.84 0.87
CA GLU A 62 15.60 -16.16 1.96
C GLU A 62 16.06 -14.89 2.68
N PHE A 63 16.36 -13.82 1.94
CA PHE A 63 16.80 -12.56 2.53
C PHE A 63 15.71 -11.91 3.38
N TYR A 64 14.47 -11.81 2.89
CA TYR A 64 13.36 -11.11 3.57
C TYR A 64 12.56 -11.97 4.54
N MET A 65 12.55 -13.30 4.39
CA MET A 65 11.73 -14.24 5.19
C MET A 65 12.55 -15.33 5.90
N GLY A 66 13.85 -15.46 5.63
CA GLY A 66 14.73 -16.45 6.27
C GLY A 66 15.20 -16.07 7.68
N LYS A 67 16.16 -16.84 8.23
CA LYS A 67 16.70 -16.68 9.59
C LYS A 67 17.86 -15.67 9.71
N ASN A 68 18.18 -14.92 8.65
CA ASN A 68 19.34 -14.03 8.52
C ASN A 68 19.15 -12.66 9.20
N THR A 69 18.60 -12.63 10.42
CA THR A 69 18.17 -11.42 11.15
C THR A 69 19.21 -10.28 11.22
N PRO A 70 20.50 -10.52 11.52
CA PRO A 70 21.48 -9.42 11.64
C PRO A 70 21.71 -8.69 10.31
N LYS A 71 21.85 -9.43 9.21
CA LYS A 71 22.07 -8.86 7.87
C LYS A 71 20.85 -8.06 7.40
N ARG A 72 19.64 -8.59 7.64
CA ARG A 72 18.39 -7.90 7.32
C ARG A 72 18.24 -6.62 8.13
N LYS A 73 18.56 -6.64 9.42
CA LYS A 73 18.52 -5.45 10.29
C LYS A 73 19.42 -4.35 9.74
N GLN A 74 20.68 -4.67 9.44
CA GLN A 74 21.63 -3.68 8.90
C GLN A 74 21.10 -3.06 7.59
N PHE A 75 20.66 -3.91 6.66
CA PHE A 75 20.06 -3.43 5.41
C PHE A 75 18.87 -2.50 5.62
N ILE A 76 17.95 -2.83 6.55
CA ILE A 76 16.80 -1.96 6.85
C ILE A 76 17.29 -0.62 7.41
N MET A 77 18.23 -0.62 8.36
CA MET A 77 18.77 0.63 8.94
C MET A 77 19.41 1.51 7.87
N ASP A 78 20.14 0.93 6.92
CA ASP A 78 20.83 1.68 5.86
C ASP A 78 19.86 2.24 4.80
N ASN A 79 18.68 1.64 4.63
CA ASN A 79 17.73 2.00 3.56
C ASN A 79 16.43 2.64 4.06
N LEU A 80 16.16 2.62 5.37
CA LEU A 80 15.00 3.25 5.95
C LEU A 80 15.18 4.78 5.90
N GLN A 81 14.58 5.40 4.90
CA GLN A 81 14.48 6.85 4.84
C GLN A 81 13.41 7.30 5.84
N TYR A 82 13.79 8.20 6.74
CA TYR A 82 12.87 8.84 7.66
C TYR A 82 12.40 10.15 7.02
N ASP A 83 11.17 10.17 6.54
CA ASP A 83 10.48 11.42 6.22
C ASP A 83 10.01 12.03 7.54
N GLY A 84 10.82 12.95 8.06
CA GLY A 84 10.55 13.77 9.24
C GLY A 84 10.15 15.18 8.85
#